data_AF-A0A936KYW5-F1
#
_entry.id   AF-A0A936KYW5-F1
#
_cell.length_a   1.000
_cell.length_b   1.000
_cell.length_c   1.000
_cell.angle_alpha   90.00
_cell.angle_beta   90.00
_cell.angle_gamma   90.00
#
_symmetry.space_group_name_H-M   'P 1'
#
loop_
_entity.id
_entity.type
_entity.pdbx_description
1 polymer ?
#
loop_
_entity_poly.entity_id
_entity_poly.type
_entity_poly.pdbx_seq_one_letter_code
_entity_poly.pdbx_strand_id
1 'polypeptide(L)' 'MPDTIDGIIYDSTLLIERIPIDNLFQKKIYFEKYAINVGLIESYEMNIESQGQNIDLSKPIENRITKGYIYHKILTQKK' A
#
# COMPACT_ATOMS: atom_id res chain seq x y z
N MET A 1 1.02 -29.39 10.33
CA MET A 1 2.27 -29.49 9.54
C MET A 1 2.14 -28.45 8.45
N PRO A 2 3.12 -27.55 8.23
CA PRO A 2 3.00 -26.52 7.19
C PRO A 2 2.92 -27.20 5.82
N ASP A 3 1.99 -26.74 4.99
CA ASP A 3 1.78 -27.29 3.66
C ASP A 3 2.99 -26.93 2.77
N THR A 4 3.63 -27.97 2.23
CA THR A 4 4.77 -27.84 1.32
C THR A 4 4.36 -28.39 -0.05
N ILE A 5 4.69 -27.66 -1.11
CA ILE A 5 4.62 -28.16 -2.50
C ILE A 5 6.06 -28.18 -3.01
N ASP A 6 6.50 -29.32 -3.54
CA ASP A 6 7.86 -29.53 -4.09
C ASP A 6 9.02 -29.10 -3.16
N GLY A 7 8.87 -29.29 -1.86
CA GLY A 7 9.91 -28.99 -0.86
C GLY A 7 10.07 -27.50 -0.53
N ILE A 8 9.21 -26.63 -1.08
CA ILE A 8 9.16 -25.20 -0.78
C ILE A 8 8.12 -24.95 0.32
N ILE A 9 8.55 -24.31 1.40
CA ILE A 9 7.68 -23.85 2.49
C ILE A 9 7.04 -22.54 2.05
N TYR A 10 5.74 -22.56 1.75
CA TYR A 10 4.99 -21.38 1.29
C TYR A 10 4.60 -20.41 2.42
N ASP A 11 4.94 -20.72 3.68
CA ASP A 11 4.12 -20.34 4.82
C ASP A 11 4.78 -19.37 5.83
N SER A 12 5.56 -18.41 5.36
CA SER A 12 6.08 -17.35 6.25
C SER A 12 6.26 -16.03 5.52
N THR A 13 5.13 -15.39 5.17
CA THR A 13 5.15 -13.98 4.80
C THR A 13 4.68 -13.11 5.95
N LEU A 14 5.48 -12.10 6.32
CA LEU A 14 5.09 -11.06 7.28
C LEU A 14 4.51 -9.88 6.50
N LEU A 15 3.27 -9.50 6.82
CA LEU A 15 2.65 -8.28 6.32
C LEU A 15 2.69 -7.23 7.43
N ILE A 16 3.29 -6.08 7.14
CA ILE A 16 3.28 -4.92 8.03
C ILE A 16 2.33 -3.90 7.43
N GLU A 17 1.22 -3.66 8.12
CA GLU A 17 0.27 -2.58 7.78
C GLU A 17 0.38 -1.48 8.83
N ARG A 18 0.46 -0.22 8.38
CA ARG A 18 0.23 0.91 9.28
C ARG A 18 -1.25 1.24 9.28
N ILE A 19 -1.77 1.64 10.43
CA ILE A 19 -3.18 2.03 10.59
C ILE A 19 -3.53 3.03 9.47
N PRO A 20 -4.45 2.65 8.56
CA PRO A 20 -4.80 3.52 7.46
C PRO A 20 -5.51 4.74 8.01
N ILE A 21 -5.13 5.92 7.53
CA ILE A 21 -5.86 7.15 7.80
C ILE A 21 -6.74 7.38 6.58
N ASP A 22 -8.05 7.22 6.74
CA ASP A 22 -9.04 7.53 5.70
C ASP A 22 -10.02 8.56 6.25
N ASN A 23 -9.99 9.77 5.70
CA ASN A 23 -10.94 10.83 5.99
C ASN A 23 -11.22 11.66 4.74
N LEU A 24 -12.18 12.58 4.83
CA LEU A 24 -12.61 13.45 3.71
C LEU A 24 -11.48 14.26 3.05
N PHE A 25 -10.36 14.45 3.75
CA PHE A 25 -9.23 15.27 3.32
C PHE A 25 -8.00 14.45 2.96
N GLN A 26 -7.85 13.25 3.49
CA GLN A 26 -6.63 12.48 3.41
C GLN A 26 -6.90 10.98 3.39
N LYS A 27 -6.20 10.30 2.48
CA LYS A 27 -6.11 8.86 2.43
C LYS A 27 -4.64 8.45 2.44
N LYS A 28 -4.22 7.79 3.52
CA LYS A 28 -2.88 7.23 3.69
C LYS A 28 -2.99 5.73 3.90
N ILE A 29 -2.40 4.97 3.00
CA ILE A 29 -2.26 3.52 3.10
C ILE A 29 -0.78 3.20 2.95
N TYR A 30 -0.28 2.34 3.83
CA TYR A 30 1.07 1.82 3.74
C TYR A 30 1.07 0.36 4.14
N PHE A 31 1.62 -0.47 3.26
CA PHE A 31 1.91 -1.86 3.61
C PHE A 31 3.21 -2.34 2.99
N GLU A 32 3.84 -3.27 3.69
CA GLU A 32 5.02 -3.98 3.23
C GLU A 32 4.88 -5.47 3.47
N LYS A 33 5.26 -6.25 2.46
CA LYS A 33 5.25 -7.70 2.54
C LYS A 33 6.68 -8.23 2.50
N TYR A 34 6.99 -9.09 3.46
CA TYR A 34 8.29 -9.71 3.61
C TYR A 34 8.14 -11.22 3.47
N ALA A 35 9.07 -11.87 2.78
CA ALA A 35 9.17 -13.32 2.71
C ALA A 35 10.40 -13.82 3.47
N ILE A 36 10.24 -14.94 4.18
CA ILE A 36 11.33 -15.61 4.88
C ILE A 36 12.50 -15.90 3.93
N ASN A 37 13.74 -15.69 4.40
CA ASN A 37 14.98 -15.84 3.63
C ASN A 37 15.12 -14.96 2.36
N VAL A 38 14.17 -14.04 2.12
CA VAL A 38 14.18 -13.12 0.96
C VAL A 38 14.22 -11.66 1.42
N GLY A 39 13.47 -11.31 2.47
CA GLY A 39 13.28 -9.92 2.90
C GLY A 39 12.07 -9.27 2.22
N LEU A 40 12.13 -7.97 1.96
CA LEU A 40 11.03 -7.21 1.36
C LEU A 40 10.76 -7.69 -0.07
N ILE A 41 9.51 -8.09 -0.36
CA ILE A 41 9.07 -8.54 -1.68
C ILE A 41 8.08 -7.57 -2.33
N GLU A 42 7.38 -6.79 -1.52
CA GLU A 42 6.40 -5.81 -2.00
C GLU A 42 6.32 -4.64 -1.03
N SER A 43 6.28 -3.44 -1.59
CA SER A 43 6.01 -2.21 -0.85
C SER A 43 4.96 -1.41 -1.60
N TYR A 44 3.99 -0.92 -0.85
CA TYR A 44 2.92 -0.07 -1.35
C TYR A 44 2.73 1.11 -0.41
N GLU A 45 2.71 2.29 -0.99
CA GLU A 45 2.44 3.52 -0.29
C GLU A 45 1.52 4.38 -1.14
N MET A 46 0.38 4.73 -0.56
CA MET A 46 -0.57 5.66 -1.15
C MET A 46 -0.72 6.82 -0.19
N ASN A 47 -0.45 8.02 -0.67
CA ASN A 47 -0.74 9.23 0.04
C ASN A 47 -1.50 10.16 -0.89
N ILE A 48 -2.78 10.32 -0.61
CA ILE A 48 -3.69 11.18 -1.35
C ILE A 48 -4.21 12.23 -0.38
N GLU A 49 -4.05 13.48 -0.77
CA GLU A 49 -4.60 14.63 -0.07
C GLU A 49 -5.60 15.31 -1.00
N SER A 50 -6.85 15.37 -0.54
CA SER A 50 -7.83 16.30 -1.10
C SER A 50 -7.42 17.72 -0.70
N GLN A 51 -7.97 18.71 -1.39
CA GLN A 51 -7.79 20.13 -1.05
C GLN A 51 -7.84 20.32 0.48
N GLY A 52 -6.93 21.13 1.03
CA GLY A 52 -6.84 21.41 2.47
C GLY A 52 -8.13 22.03 3.05
N GLN A 53 -8.02 22.84 4.12
CA GLN A 53 -9.20 23.35 4.85
C GLN A 53 -10.25 24.12 3.99
N ASN A 54 -9.93 24.51 2.75
CA ASN A 54 -10.84 25.15 1.80
C ASN A 54 -11.24 24.21 0.65
N ILE A 55 -12.13 23.25 0.94
CA ILE A 55 -12.75 22.43 -0.11
C ILE A 55 -13.79 23.27 -0.85
N ASP A 56 -13.65 23.38 -2.17
CA ASP A 56 -14.70 23.94 -3.03
C ASP A 56 -15.83 22.92 -3.23
N LEU A 57 -16.88 23.03 -2.40
CA LEU A 57 -18.05 22.16 -2.46
C LEU A 57 -18.91 22.35 -3.72
N SER A 58 -18.67 23.42 -4.50
CA SER A 58 -19.41 23.67 -5.75
C SER A 58 -18.99 22.75 -6.89
N LYS A 59 -17.84 22.07 -6.77
CA LYS A 59 -17.33 21.13 -7.77
C LYS A 59 -17.64 19.67 -7.38
N PRO A 60 -18.00 18.81 -8.36
CA PRO A 60 -18.06 17.35 -8.16
C PRO A 60 -16.74 16.83 -7.59
N ILE A 61 -16.80 15.79 -6.74
CA ILE A 61 -15.63 15.27 -6.01
C ILE A 61 -14.48 14.87 -6.94
N GLU A 62 -14.83 14.38 -8.13
CA GLU A 62 -13.95 13.91 -9.21
C GLU A 62 -13.16 15.05 -9.88
N ASN A 63 -13.65 16.30 -9.76
CA ASN A 63 -13.06 17.49 -10.35
C ASN A 63 -12.34 18.38 -9.30
N ARG A 64 -12.21 17.90 -8.06
CA ARG A 64 -11.49 18.62 -7.01
C ARG A 64 -10.01 18.30 -7.11
N ILE A 65 -9.15 19.33 -6.96
CA ILE A 65 -7.70 19.18 -7.07
C ILE A 65 -7.22 18.20 -6.00
N THR A 66 -6.89 16.99 -6.41
CA THR A 66 -6.26 15.97 -5.58
C THR A 66 -4.76 16.04 -5.80
N LYS A 67 -3.98 16.08 -4.71
CA LYS A 67 -2.52 15.97 -4.78
C LYS A 67 -2.11 14.67 -4.10
N GLY A 68 -1.11 14.00 -4.64
CA GLY A 68 -0.65 12.77 -4.03
C GLY A 68 0.17 11.91 -4.97
N TYR A 69 0.61 10.79 -4.45
CA TYR A 69 1.26 9.74 -5.23
C TYR A 69 0.73 8.38 -4.80
N ILE A 70 0.81 7.46 -5.75
CA ILE A 70 0.69 6.05 -5.50
C ILE A 70 2.03 5.47 -5.88
N TYR A 71 2.70 4.90 -4.89
CA TYR A 71 3.93 4.16 -5.08
C TYR A 71 3.61 2.68 -4.88
N HIS A 72 3.89 1.88 -5.90
CA HIS A 72 3.79 0.44 -5.82
C HIS A 72 5.04 -0.17 -6.43
N LYS A 73 5.70 -1.03 -5.66
CA LYS A 73 6.90 -1.72 -6.10
C LYS A 73 6.83 -3.19 -5.72
N ILE A 74 6.89 -4.03 -6.76
CA ILE A 74 7.06 -5.47 -6.63
C ILE A 74 8.54 -5.78 -6.90
N LEU A 75 9.20 -6.39 -5.93
CA LEU A 75 10.59 -6.82 -6.03
C LEU A 75 10.62 -8.25 -6.58
N THR A 76 10.72 -8.37 -7.91
CA THR A 76 10.95 -9.68 -8.54
C THR A 76 12.44 -10.03 -8.43
N GLN A 77 12.75 -11.18 -7.81
CA GLN A 77 14.10 -11.73 -7.89
C GLN A 77 14.35 -12.18 -9.33
N LYS A 78 15.42 -11.65 -9.96
CA LYS A 78 15.98 -12.28 -11.16
C LYS A 78 16.60 -13.62 -10.71
N LYS A 79 16.09 -14.70 -11.28
CA LYS A 79 16.68 -16.05 -11.17
C LYS A 79 18.11 -16.07 -11.67
#